data_AF-A0A4R2IZI4-F1
#
_entry.id   AF-A0A4R2IZI4-F1
#
_cell.length_a   1.000
_cell.length_b   1.000
_cell.length_c   1.000
_cell.angle_alpha   90.00
_cell.angle_beta   90.00
_cell.angle_gamma   90.00
#
_symmetry.space_group_name_H-M   'P 1'
#
loop_
_entity.id
_entity.type
_entity.pdbx_description
1 polymer ?
#
loop_
_entity_poly.entity_id
_entity_poly.type
_entity_poly.pdbx_seq_one_letter_code
_entity_poly.pdbx_strand_id
1 'polypeptide(L)'
;MTDDLDADYARLIELGYTELTAPRTASSGQGRLAFIADPNGVRVELLQRSEDFRIPPIVSGPVRHFSYVALAAPDLEAAVEFYGTHLGMHSVPSDSPTFRIGDDAVKLLPAATTPIDHLALAATVARPDARDPDGNRVIFQAHS
;
A
#
# COMPACT_ATOMS: atom_id res chain seq x y z
N MET A 1 2.91 1.23 -8.41
CA MET A 1 3.01 0.87 -9.85
C MET A 1 4.47 1.02 -10.25
N THR A 2 5.03 0.04 -10.95
CA THR A 2 6.40 0.07 -11.44
C THR A 2 6.40 0.22 -12.97
N ASP A 3 7.38 0.96 -13.49
CA ASP A 3 7.58 1.16 -14.92
C ASP A 3 8.44 0.05 -15.54
N ASP A 4 9.24 -0.65 -14.72
CA ASP A 4 10.08 -1.79 -15.11
C ASP A 4 10.07 -2.86 -14.02
N LEU A 5 9.10 -3.77 -14.13
CA LEU A 5 8.87 -4.84 -13.17
C LEU A 5 10.08 -5.76 -13.02
N ASP A 6 10.74 -6.12 -14.11
CA ASP A 6 11.84 -7.08 -14.06
C ASP A 6 13.06 -6.47 -13.37
N ALA A 7 13.37 -5.19 -13.67
CA ALA A 7 14.47 -4.49 -13.03
C ALA A 7 14.22 -4.23 -11.53
N ASP A 8 13.02 -3.75 -11.17
CA ASP A 8 12.68 -3.51 -9.77
C ASP A 8 12.65 -4.81 -8.97
N TYR A 9 12.09 -5.86 -9.55
CA TYR A 9 12.07 -7.19 -8.94
C TYR A 9 13.48 -7.71 -8.69
N ALA A 10 14.33 -7.73 -9.72
CA ALA A 10 15.70 -8.24 -9.62
C ALA A 10 16.49 -7.51 -8.53
N ARG A 11 16.40 -6.16 -8.51
CA ARG A 11 17.03 -5.33 -7.49
C ARG A 11 16.56 -5.69 -6.08
N LEU A 12 15.25 -5.89 -5.88
CA LEU A 12 14.71 -6.23 -4.56
C LEU A 12 15.17 -7.63 -4.09
N ILE A 13 15.26 -8.60 -5.00
CA ILE A 13 15.82 -9.92 -4.68
C ILE A 13 17.31 -9.85 -4.35
N GLU A 14 18.09 -9.05 -5.08
CA GLU A 14 19.52 -8.82 -4.78
C GLU A 14 19.74 -8.16 -3.41
N LEU A 15 18.80 -7.32 -2.96
CA LEU A 15 18.78 -6.73 -1.62
C LEU A 15 18.35 -7.72 -0.52
N GLY A 16 17.98 -8.95 -0.89
CA GLY A 16 17.64 -10.02 0.07
C GLY A 16 16.17 -10.09 0.47
N TYR A 17 15.28 -9.36 -0.21
CA TYR A 17 13.84 -9.49 0.04
C TYR A 17 13.32 -10.87 -0.37
N THR A 18 12.31 -11.36 0.34
CA THR A 18 11.77 -12.71 0.09
C THR A 18 10.89 -12.71 -1.16
N GLU A 19 11.26 -13.52 -2.14
CA GLU A 19 10.42 -13.86 -3.29
C GLU A 19 9.18 -14.64 -2.83
N LEU A 20 7.99 -14.19 -3.24
CA LEU A 20 6.75 -14.97 -3.11
C LEU A 20 6.25 -15.46 -4.47
N THR A 21 6.43 -14.67 -5.52
CA THR A 21 6.10 -15.03 -6.90
C THR A 21 6.94 -14.21 -7.86
N ALA A 22 7.73 -14.89 -8.68
CA ALA A 22 8.50 -14.27 -9.76
C ALA A 22 7.60 -13.54 -10.80
N PRO A 23 8.14 -12.55 -11.54
CA PRO A 23 7.40 -11.79 -12.55
C PRO A 23 6.66 -12.68 -13.55
N ARG A 24 5.35 -12.47 -13.69
CA ARG A 24 4.49 -13.20 -14.63
C ARG A 24 3.42 -12.29 -15.24
N THR A 25 2.83 -12.76 -16.33
CA THR A 25 1.65 -12.09 -16.90
C THR A 25 0.48 -12.20 -15.92
N ALA A 26 -0.22 -11.09 -15.70
CA ALA A 26 -1.42 -11.07 -14.86
C ALA A 26 -2.51 -11.97 -15.45
N SER A 27 -3.35 -12.59 -14.60
CA SER A 27 -4.39 -13.51 -15.08
C SER A 27 -5.43 -12.83 -15.98
N SER A 28 -5.58 -11.50 -15.87
CA SER A 28 -6.40 -10.68 -16.77
C SER A 28 -5.82 -10.58 -18.19
N GLY A 29 -4.56 -10.95 -18.40
CA GLY A 29 -3.80 -10.66 -19.61
C GLY A 29 -3.34 -9.20 -19.72
N GLN A 30 -3.74 -8.33 -18.79
CA GLN A 30 -3.47 -6.89 -18.82
C GLN A 30 -2.38 -6.54 -17.81
N GLY A 31 -1.14 -6.50 -18.29
CA GLY A 31 0.05 -6.19 -17.50
C GLY A 31 0.76 -7.41 -16.91
N ARG A 32 1.77 -7.11 -16.10
CA ARG A 32 2.62 -8.09 -15.41
C ARG A 32 2.68 -7.75 -13.93
N LEU A 33 2.88 -8.80 -13.13
CA LEU A 33 2.98 -8.68 -11.68
C LEU A 33 4.05 -9.59 -11.11
N ALA A 34 4.55 -9.23 -9.94
CA ALA A 34 5.36 -10.06 -9.06
C ALA A 34 4.91 -9.85 -7.61
N PHE A 35 5.22 -10.80 -6.73
CA PHE A 35 4.98 -10.67 -5.30
C PHE A 35 6.26 -10.89 -4.52
N ILE A 36 6.51 -10.00 -3.57
CA ILE A 36 7.58 -10.11 -2.57
C ILE A 36 6.99 -9.90 -1.17
N ALA A 37 7.69 -10.37 -0.14
CA ALA A 37 7.38 -9.97 1.22
C ALA A 37 8.21 -8.76 1.64
N ASP A 38 7.58 -7.81 2.32
CA ASP A 38 8.28 -6.75 3.04
C ASP A 38 9.02 -7.32 4.27
N PRO A 39 9.84 -6.52 4.99
CA PRO A 39 10.57 -6.98 6.17
C PRO A 39 9.71 -7.58 7.28
N ASN A 40 8.42 -7.24 7.32
CA ASN A 40 7.46 -7.68 8.33
C ASN A 40 6.57 -8.83 7.83
N GLY A 41 6.85 -9.38 6.65
CA GLY A 41 6.12 -10.49 6.05
C GLY A 41 4.83 -10.07 5.32
N VAL A 42 4.57 -8.77 5.15
CA VAL A 42 3.43 -8.29 4.37
C VAL A 42 3.69 -8.58 2.89
N ARG A 43 2.72 -9.23 2.23
CA ARG A 43 2.77 -9.49 0.79
C ARG A 43 2.53 -8.21 0.01
N VAL A 44 3.54 -7.78 -0.76
CA VAL A 44 3.50 -6.59 -1.61
C VAL A 44 3.45 -7.01 -3.08
N GLU A 45 2.54 -6.42 -3.84
CA GLU A 45 2.42 -6.60 -5.28
C GLU A 45 3.22 -5.52 -6.02
N LEU A 46 4.17 -5.95 -6.85
CA LEU A 46 4.77 -5.09 -7.86
C LEU A 46 3.94 -5.26 -9.13
N LEU A 47 3.30 -4.17 -9.57
CA LEU A 47 2.40 -4.19 -10.73
C LEU A 47 2.91 -3.24 -11.81
N GLN A 48 3.15 -3.78 -13.00
CA GLN A 48 3.39 -3.05 -14.24
C GLN A 48 2.19 -3.24 -15.16
N ARG A 49 1.44 -2.16 -15.41
CA ARG A 49 0.28 -2.21 -16.30
C ARG A 49 0.67 -1.88 -17.73
N SER A 50 0.03 -2.54 -18.68
CA SER A 50 0.13 -2.22 -20.12
C SER A 50 -0.76 -1.04 -20.53
N GLU A 51 -1.81 -0.77 -19.75
CA GLU A 51 -2.77 0.32 -19.98
C GLU A 51 -3.21 0.93 -18.64
N ASP A 52 -3.49 2.23 -18.65
CA ASP A 52 -3.85 2.98 -17.45
C ASP A 52 -5.35 2.84 -17.15
N PHE A 53 -5.74 1.71 -16.55
CA PHE A 53 -7.11 1.48 -16.08
C PHE A 53 -7.33 2.10 -14.70
N ARG A 54 -7.30 3.44 -14.62
CA ARG A 54 -7.78 4.13 -13.42
C ARG A 54 -9.30 4.26 -13.48
N ILE A 55 -9.96 3.76 -12.44
CA ILE A 55 -11.36 4.08 -12.20
C ILE A 55 -11.42 5.59 -11.93
N PRO A 56 -12.34 6.35 -12.55
CA PRO A 56 -12.51 7.76 -12.25
C PRO A 56 -12.69 7.99 -10.74
N PRO A 57 -12.20 9.13 -10.20
CA PRO A 57 -12.34 9.44 -8.78
C PRO A 57 -13.80 9.36 -8.33
N ILE A 58 -14.01 9.01 -7.06
CA ILE A 58 -15.36 9.02 -6.46
C ILE A 58 -15.86 10.47 -6.43
N VAL A 59 -16.83 10.79 -7.29
CA VAL A 59 -17.37 12.16 -7.42
C VAL A 59 -18.61 12.44 -6.57
N SER A 60 -19.18 11.41 -5.94
CA SER A 60 -20.43 11.53 -5.18
C SER A 60 -20.45 10.60 -3.97
N GLY A 61 -21.20 11.01 -2.94
CA GLY A 61 -21.34 10.24 -1.70
C GLY A 61 -20.43 10.74 -0.58
N PRO A 62 -20.42 10.04 0.57
CA PRO A 62 -19.76 10.51 1.79
C PRO A 62 -18.23 10.23 1.80
N VAL A 63 -17.72 9.42 0.88
CA VAL A 63 -16.28 9.11 0.72
C VAL A 63 -15.71 9.94 -0.43
N ARG A 64 -14.59 10.62 -0.21
CA ARG A 64 -13.86 11.34 -1.26
C ARG A 64 -12.81 10.46 -1.93
N HIS A 65 -11.94 9.84 -1.13
CA HIS A 65 -10.85 8.98 -1.63
C HIS A 65 -10.38 8.01 -0.55
N PHE A 66 -9.63 7.01 -1.00
CA PHE A 66 -8.88 6.10 -0.15
C PHE A 66 -7.62 6.80 0.37
N SER A 67 -7.44 6.91 1.68
CA SER A 67 -6.34 7.70 2.26
C SER A 67 -5.05 6.91 2.39
N TYR A 68 -5.12 5.73 3.03
CA TYR A 68 -3.98 4.82 3.25
C TYR A 68 -4.43 3.45 3.76
N VAL A 69 -3.56 2.44 3.61
CA VAL A 69 -3.60 1.17 4.37
C VAL A 69 -2.63 1.30 5.56
N ALA A 70 -3.06 0.96 6.77
CA ALA A 70 -2.16 0.86 7.92
C ALA A 70 -1.66 -0.57 8.10
N LEU A 71 -0.34 -0.74 8.10
CA LEU A 71 0.35 -2.03 8.14
C LEU A 71 1.06 -2.23 9.48
N ALA A 72 1.07 -3.48 9.95
CA ALA A 72 1.95 -3.85 11.05
C ALA A 72 3.42 -3.78 10.61
N ALA A 73 4.22 -3.08 11.40
CA ALA A 73 5.65 -2.88 11.14
C ALA A 73 6.48 -3.10 12.42
N PRO A 74 6.48 -4.32 13.01
CA PRO A 74 7.27 -4.62 14.20
C PRO A 74 8.76 -4.28 14.03
N ASP A 75 9.32 -4.50 12.84
CA ASP A 75 10.58 -3.88 12.41
C ASP A 75 10.29 -2.61 11.62
N LEU A 76 10.13 -1.50 12.36
CA LEU A 76 9.77 -0.20 11.78
C LEU A 76 10.90 0.38 10.93
N GLU A 77 12.15 0.20 11.35
CA GLU A 77 13.32 0.75 10.65
C GLU A 77 13.47 0.10 9.28
N ALA A 78 13.44 -1.23 9.22
CA ALA A 78 13.51 -1.96 7.96
C ALA A 78 12.31 -1.62 7.05
N ALA A 79 11.11 -1.44 7.62
CA ALA A 79 9.93 -1.03 6.85
C ALA A 79 10.09 0.38 6.25
N VAL A 80 10.60 1.34 7.03
CA VAL A 80 10.88 2.70 6.57
C VAL A 80 11.88 2.68 5.41
N GLU A 81 12.94 1.89 5.51
CA GLU A 81 13.91 1.72 4.42
C GLU A 81 13.27 1.07 3.19
N PHE A 82 12.50 0.00 3.37
CA PHE A 82 11.84 -0.69 2.28
C PHE A 82 10.86 0.22 1.50
N TYR A 83 9.90 0.83 2.19
CA TYR A 83 8.89 1.66 1.53
C TYR A 83 9.48 2.99 1.04
N GLY A 84 10.30 3.65 1.86
CA GLY A 84 10.84 4.98 1.56
C GLY A 84 11.98 4.99 0.55
N THR A 85 12.91 4.04 0.67
CA THR A 85 14.12 3.99 -0.17
C THR A 85 13.95 2.99 -1.30
N HIS A 86 13.63 1.74 -0.99
CA HIS A 86 13.67 0.67 -2.00
C HIS A 86 12.43 0.63 -2.89
N LEU A 87 11.27 1.09 -2.44
CA LEU A 87 10.10 1.32 -3.30
C LEU A 87 9.98 2.77 -3.77
N GLY A 88 10.85 3.67 -3.30
CA GLY A 88 10.87 5.08 -3.69
C GLY A 88 9.60 5.85 -3.33
N MET A 89 8.82 5.37 -2.34
CA MET A 89 7.64 6.08 -1.89
C MET A 89 8.07 7.31 -1.07
N HIS A 90 7.42 8.45 -1.29
CA HIS A 90 7.78 9.67 -0.58
C HIS A 90 7.16 9.70 0.81
N SER A 91 7.94 10.10 1.81
CA SER A 91 7.42 10.30 3.17
C SER A 91 6.45 11.48 3.20
N VAL A 92 5.37 11.34 3.97
CA VAL A 92 4.37 12.40 4.19
C VAL A 92 4.20 12.68 5.68
N PRO A 93 4.04 13.95 6.08
CA PRO A 93 3.85 14.30 7.49
C PRO A 93 2.61 13.61 8.09
N SER A 94 2.81 12.90 9.18
CA SER A 94 1.76 12.24 9.97
C SER A 94 2.29 11.94 11.38
N ASP A 95 1.39 11.54 12.26
CA ASP A 95 1.64 10.95 13.59
C ASP A 95 2.44 9.62 13.59
N SER A 96 2.55 8.93 12.45
CA SER A 96 3.37 7.71 12.28
C SER A 96 4.00 7.69 10.88
N PRO A 97 5.15 7.02 10.64
CA PRO A 97 5.75 6.96 9.31
C PRO A 97 4.73 6.53 8.26
N THR A 98 4.52 7.43 7.30
CA THR A 98 3.55 7.26 6.22
C THR A 98 4.25 7.57 4.91
N PHE A 99 4.06 6.70 3.93
CA PHE A 99 4.70 6.80 2.62
C PHE A 99 3.65 6.76 1.52
N ARG A 100 3.88 7.49 0.43
CA ARG A 100 2.94 7.59 -0.68
C ARG A 100 3.62 7.43 -2.04
N ILE A 101 2.89 6.91 -3.01
CA ILE A 101 3.23 6.91 -4.43
C ILE A 101 1.94 7.14 -5.24
N GLY A 102 1.87 8.25 -5.98
CA GLY A 102 0.59 8.69 -6.55
C GLY A 102 -0.47 8.88 -5.46
N ASP A 103 -1.64 8.27 -5.63
CA ASP A 103 -2.74 8.31 -4.64
C ASP A 103 -2.65 7.19 -3.60
N ASP A 104 -1.75 6.21 -3.79
CA ASP A 104 -1.60 5.07 -2.88
C ASP A 104 -0.70 5.43 -1.72
N ALA A 105 -1.11 5.11 -0.49
CA ALA A 105 -0.31 5.34 0.70
C ALA A 105 -0.37 4.19 1.70
N VAL A 106 0.74 4.00 2.41
CA VAL A 106 0.90 3.06 3.51
C VAL A 106 1.30 3.81 4.77
N LYS A 107 0.73 3.41 5.90
CA LYS A 107 1.08 3.90 7.24
C LYS A 107 1.63 2.77 8.07
N LEU A 108 2.80 2.94 8.66
CA LEU A 108 3.50 1.89 9.38
C LEU A 108 3.21 2.00 10.88
N LEU A 109 2.77 0.91 11.49
CA LEU A 109 2.40 0.85 12.91
C LEU A 109 3.18 -0.26 13.64
N PRO A 110 4.15 0.09 14.50
CA PRO A 110 4.98 -0.92 15.17
C PRO A 110 4.22 -1.77 16.20
N ALA A 111 3.13 -1.26 16.75
CA ALA A 111 2.33 -1.95 17.76
C ALA A 111 1.13 -2.74 17.21
N ALA A 112 0.90 -2.72 15.89
CA ALA A 112 -0.21 -3.45 15.28
C ALA A 112 0.06 -4.96 15.27
N THR A 113 -0.98 -5.75 15.49
CA THR A 113 -0.89 -7.22 15.65
C THR A 113 -1.43 -8.01 14.45
N THR A 114 -2.04 -7.32 13.49
CA THR A 114 -2.53 -7.89 12.23
C THR A 114 -1.77 -7.26 11.06
N PRO A 115 -1.47 -8.01 9.97
CA PRO A 115 -0.73 -7.47 8.82
C PRO A 115 -1.31 -6.17 8.26
N ILE A 116 -2.64 -6.10 8.19
CA ILE A 116 -3.41 -4.87 7.97
C ILE A 116 -4.12 -4.55 9.28
N ASP A 117 -3.81 -3.41 9.89
CA ASP A 117 -4.46 -2.93 11.13
C ASP A 117 -5.80 -2.27 10.82
N HIS A 118 -5.78 -1.34 9.86
CA HIS A 118 -6.96 -0.61 9.42
C HIS A 118 -6.79 0.00 8.02
N LEU A 119 -7.91 0.38 7.43
CA LEU A 119 -7.98 1.23 6.25
C LEU A 119 -8.43 2.63 6.68
N ALA A 120 -7.95 3.66 6.01
CA ALA A 120 -8.43 5.03 6.20
C ALA A 120 -9.08 5.58 4.93
N LEU A 121 -10.23 6.23 5.10
CA LEU A 121 -10.97 6.87 4.03
C LEU A 121 -11.20 8.36 4.37
N ALA A 122 -10.90 9.24 3.42
CA ALA A 122 -11.24 10.65 3.53
C ALA A 122 -12.75 10.83 3.33
N ALA A 123 -13.39 11.53 4.26
CA ALA A 123 -14.83 11.74 4.27
C ALA A 123 -15.19 13.19 3.95
N THR A 124 -16.34 13.39 3.28
CA THR A 124 -16.91 14.74 3.09
C THR A 124 -17.54 15.29 4.37
N VAL A 125 -17.93 14.40 5.29
CA VAL A 125 -18.55 14.73 6.57
C VAL A 125 -17.96 13.84 7.67
N ALA A 126 -17.91 14.35 8.89
CA ALA A 126 -17.51 13.55 10.05
C ALA A 126 -18.48 12.35 10.20
N ARG A 127 -17.91 11.17 10.45
CA ARG A 127 -18.66 9.93 10.63
C ARG A 127 -17.86 8.99 11.54
N PRO A 128 -18.54 8.12 12.30
CA PRO A 128 -17.86 7.18 13.18
C PRO A 128 -17.10 6.14 12.37
N ASP A 129 -15.97 5.70 12.91
CA ASP A 129 -15.22 4.55 12.42
C ASP A 129 -16.10 3.29 12.36
N ALA A 130 -15.80 2.42 11.41
CA ALA A 130 -16.55 1.20 11.17
C ALA A 130 -15.63 -0.03 11.12
N ARG A 131 -16.24 -1.18 10.85
CA ARG A 131 -15.53 -2.41 10.47
C ARG A 131 -16.07 -2.92 9.14
N ASP A 132 -15.21 -3.45 8.30
CA ASP A 132 -15.62 -4.20 7.11
C ASP A 132 -16.19 -5.59 7.51
N PRO A 133 -16.77 -6.36 6.57
CA PRO A 133 -17.30 -7.70 6.87
C PRO A 133 -16.27 -8.69 7.41
N ASP A 134 -14.98 -8.48 7.12
CA ASP A 134 -13.86 -9.31 7.59
C ASP A 134 -13.36 -8.84 8.98
N GLY A 135 -13.93 -7.77 9.52
CA GLY A 135 -13.62 -7.22 10.83
C GLY A 135 -12.48 -6.21 10.84
N ASN A 136 -11.89 -5.86 9.69
CA ASN A 136 -10.86 -4.83 9.61
C ASN A 136 -11.46 -3.48 9.95
N ARG A 137 -10.72 -2.67 10.70
CA ARG A 137 -11.16 -1.31 11.06
C ARG A 137 -11.13 -0.42 9.82
N VAL A 138 -12.15 0.42 9.68
CA VAL A 138 -12.22 1.47 8.67
C VAL A 138 -12.34 2.80 9.39
N ILE A 139 -11.29 3.62 9.31
CA ILE A 139 -11.21 4.94 9.92
C ILE A 139 -11.68 5.99 8.94
N PHE A 140 -12.53 6.91 9.40
CA PHE A 140 -12.98 8.02 8.59
C PHE A 140 -12.38 9.34 9.05
N GLN A 141 -11.58 9.94 8.18
CA GLN A 141 -10.91 11.20 8.46
C GLN A 141 -11.71 12.36 7.87
N ALA A 142 -11.99 13.36 8.70
CA ALA A 142 -12.58 14.60 8.23
C ALA A 142 -11.51 15.35 7.42
N HIS A 143 -11.84 15.68 6.17
CA HIS A 143 -10.99 16.56 5.39
C HIS A 143 -11.14 17.99 5.94
N SER A 144 -10.01 18.63 6.26
CA SER A 144 -9.98 20.06 6.59
C SER A 144 -10.23 20.92 5.35
#